data_AF-A0A8H5Z7Q9-F1
#
_entry.id   AF-A0A8H5Z7Q9-F1
#
_cell.length_a   1.000
_cell.length_b   1.000
_cell.length_c   1.000
_cell.angle_alpha   90.00
_cell.angle_beta   90.00
_cell.angle_gamma   90.00
#
_symmetry.space_group_name_H-M   'P 1'
#
loop_
_entity.id
_entity.type
_entity.pdbx_description
1 polymer ?
#
loop_
_entity_poly.entity_id
_entity_poly.type
_entity_poly.pdbx_seq_one_letter_code
_entity_poly.pdbx_strand_id
1 'polypeptide(L)'
;MLMELQIMEEDSDAAEPHWNSDVHFMMLRQVCMHLPGIQQQNITSARPNPHLVPKTGFSNTESKLVDYALVCDESLIPSHLVQQIDSINHTSASVQSLRQDPIAISIEAKTPNGSESTALAQLSLWAATHLNRLRTLLRPTKRDVVSMPLPLIMAVGGRYSLFFAIDGTITEGITIAGGETEFGDCVTLDGCYQVLAGLRAVGI
;
A
#
# COMPACT_ATOMS: atom_id res chain seq x y z
N MET A 1 3.30 -32.61 -19.84
CA MET A 1 3.22 -32.93 -18.40
C MET A 1 2.97 -31.60 -17.71
N LEU A 2 1.69 -31.21 -17.66
CA LEU A 2 1.22 -29.98 -17.03
C LEU A 2 1.17 -30.26 -15.53
N MET A 3 1.88 -29.47 -14.74
CA MET A 3 1.81 -29.51 -13.29
C MET A 3 0.57 -28.70 -12.89
N GLU A 4 -0.52 -29.38 -12.57
CA GLU A 4 -1.67 -28.75 -11.91
C GLU A 4 -1.20 -28.22 -10.55
N LEU A 5 -1.14 -26.89 -10.41
CA LEU A 5 -1.00 -26.23 -9.13
C LEU A 5 -2.33 -26.37 -8.39
N GLN A 6 -2.48 -27.49 -7.69
CA GLN A 6 -3.55 -27.66 -6.72
C GLN A 6 -3.20 -26.83 -5.49
N ILE A 7 -3.69 -25.59 -5.46
CA ILE A 7 -3.55 -24.70 -4.31
C ILE A 7 -4.41 -25.31 -3.20
N MET A 8 -3.74 -25.95 -2.23
CA MET A 8 -4.37 -26.44 -1.02
C MET A 8 -4.74 -25.23 -0.15
N GLU A 9 -6.04 -24.99 -0.02
CA GLU A 9 -6.60 -24.04 0.92
C GLU A 9 -6.53 -24.69 2.33
N GLU A 10 -5.36 -24.62 2.97
CA GLU A 10 -5.21 -25.05 4.36
C GLU A 10 -5.70 -23.95 5.30
N ASP A 11 -6.88 -24.20 5.88
CA ASP A 11 -7.64 -23.34 6.78
C ASP A 11 -6.98 -23.25 8.17
N SER A 12 -5.81 -22.58 8.27
CA SER A 12 -5.20 -22.21 9.54
C SER A 12 -4.72 -20.75 9.54
N ASP A 13 -4.91 -20.04 10.64
CA ASP A 13 -4.46 -18.64 10.83
C ASP A 13 -2.94 -18.43 10.59
N ALA A 14 -2.14 -19.50 10.65
CA ALA A 14 -0.71 -19.46 10.32
C ALA A 14 -0.43 -19.64 8.82
N ALA A 15 -1.34 -20.29 8.09
CA ALA A 15 -1.28 -20.43 6.64
C ALA A 15 -1.67 -19.13 5.93
N GLU A 16 -2.51 -18.28 6.51
CA GLU A 16 -2.92 -16.99 5.92
C GLU A 16 -1.74 -16.03 5.64
N PRO A 17 -0.85 -15.71 6.60
CA PRO A 17 0.33 -14.88 6.32
C PRO A 17 1.29 -15.52 5.32
N HIS A 18 1.34 -16.86 5.29
CA HIS A 18 2.19 -17.62 4.36
C HIS A 18 1.62 -17.55 2.94
N TRP A 19 0.32 -17.78 2.77
CA TRP A 19 -0.38 -17.70 1.50
C TRP A 19 -0.33 -16.28 0.92
N ASN A 20 -0.58 -15.26 1.73
CA ASN A 20 -0.45 -13.85 1.30
C ASN A 20 0.98 -13.56 0.80
N SER A 21 1.99 -14.12 1.49
CA SER A 21 3.39 -13.97 1.08
C SER A 21 3.74 -14.77 -0.18
N ASP A 22 3.19 -15.96 -0.38
CA ASP A 22 3.51 -16.77 -1.55
C ASP A 22 2.82 -16.27 -2.82
N VAL A 23 1.63 -15.67 -2.71
CA VAL A 23 0.86 -15.16 -3.85
C VAL A 23 1.14 -13.67 -4.07
N HIS A 24 0.74 -12.81 -3.13
CA HIS A 24 0.72 -11.37 -3.35
C HIS A 24 2.13 -10.78 -3.44
N PHE A 25 3.04 -11.19 -2.56
CA PHE A 25 4.42 -10.71 -2.60
C PHE A 25 5.13 -11.14 -3.89
N MET A 26 4.87 -12.37 -4.38
CA MET A 26 5.45 -12.85 -5.63
C MET A 26 4.89 -12.11 -6.84
N MET A 27 3.59 -11.84 -6.88
CA MET A 27 2.98 -11.00 -7.92
C MET A 27 3.60 -9.60 -7.93
N LEU A 28 3.74 -8.96 -6.77
CA LEU A 28 4.39 -7.65 -6.64
C LEU A 28 5.85 -7.68 -7.07
N ARG A 29 6.59 -8.74 -6.71
CA ARG A 29 7.96 -8.94 -7.17
C ARG A 29 8.05 -9.02 -8.70
N GLN A 30 7.15 -9.74 -9.36
CA GLN A 30 7.11 -9.81 -10.83
C GLN A 30 6.81 -8.45 -11.47
N VAL A 31 6.00 -7.60 -10.83
CA VAL A 31 5.76 -6.23 -11.28
C VAL A 31 7.04 -5.40 -11.17
N CYS A 32 7.70 -5.41 -10.02
CA CYS A 32 8.92 -4.63 -9.78
C CYS A 32 10.11 -5.03 -10.68
N MET A 33 10.17 -6.28 -11.17
CA MET A 33 11.21 -6.70 -12.12
C MET A 33 11.25 -5.86 -13.41
N HIS A 34 10.16 -5.17 -13.74
CA HIS A 34 10.05 -4.32 -14.92
C HIS A 34 9.99 -2.83 -14.62
N LEU A 35 10.18 -2.44 -13.35
CA LEU A 35 10.09 -1.06 -12.88
C LEU A 35 11.40 -0.67 -12.18
N PRO A 36 12.42 -0.21 -12.94
CA PRO A 36 13.68 0.23 -12.35
C PRO A 36 13.45 1.29 -11.29
N GLY A 37 14.07 1.12 -10.13
CA GLY A 37 13.92 2.04 -9.01
C GLY A 37 12.72 1.76 -8.10
N ILE A 38 11.86 0.79 -8.44
CA ILE A 38 10.70 0.39 -7.62
C ILE A 38 10.92 -0.99 -7.03
N GLN A 39 10.68 -1.10 -5.72
CA GLN A 39 10.80 -2.34 -4.98
C GLN A 39 9.52 -2.60 -4.19
N GLN A 40 9.11 -3.86 -4.12
CA GLN A 40 8.14 -4.24 -3.09
C GLN A 40 8.83 -4.19 -1.72
N GLN A 41 8.05 -4.02 -0.65
CA GLN A 41 8.45 -4.34 0.73
C GLN A 41 7.27 -4.93 1.50
N ASN A 42 7.55 -5.88 2.39
CA ASN A 42 6.64 -6.28 3.46
C ASN A 42 6.77 -5.27 4.61
N ILE A 43 5.67 -4.63 4.96
CA ILE A 43 5.61 -3.53 5.93
C ILE A 43 4.66 -3.83 7.11
N THR A 44 4.28 -5.09 7.31
CA THR A 44 3.39 -5.55 8.40
C THR A 44 3.86 -5.15 9.83
N SER A 45 5.16 -4.89 9.98
CA SER A 45 5.79 -4.45 11.24
C SER A 45 5.85 -2.92 11.37
N ALA A 46 5.56 -2.17 10.31
CA ALA A 46 5.54 -0.72 10.33
C ALA A 46 4.34 -0.22 11.16
N ARG A 47 4.54 0.92 11.83
CA ARG A 47 3.51 1.59 12.62
C ARG A 47 3.39 3.02 12.13
N PRO A 48 2.18 3.60 12.01
CA PRO A 48 2.06 5.02 11.73
C PRO A 48 2.67 5.83 12.88
N ASN A 49 3.31 6.95 12.57
CA ASN A 49 3.73 7.91 13.58
C ASN A 49 2.49 8.53 14.23
N PRO A 50 2.27 8.38 15.55
CA PRO A 50 1.05 8.85 16.21
C PRO A 50 0.78 10.35 16.04
N HIS A 51 1.80 11.18 15.81
CA HIS A 51 1.65 12.62 15.59
C HIS A 51 1.04 12.97 14.23
N LEU A 52 1.08 12.04 13.28
CA LEU A 52 0.56 12.21 11.92
C LEU A 52 -0.82 11.56 11.74
N VAL A 53 -1.25 10.74 12.69
CA VAL A 53 -2.55 10.06 12.64
C VAL A 53 -3.67 11.09 12.78
N PRO A 54 -4.70 11.08 11.91
CA PRO A 54 -5.87 11.94 12.06
C PRO A 54 -6.55 11.75 13.42
N LYS A 55 -6.83 12.85 14.13
CA LYS A 55 -7.38 12.81 15.50
C LYS A 55 -8.89 12.55 15.55
N THR A 56 -9.57 12.60 14.41
CA THR A 56 -11.03 12.50 14.29
C THR A 56 -11.40 11.35 13.37
N GLY A 57 -12.42 10.57 13.73
CA GLY A 57 -13.01 9.55 12.87
C GLY A 57 -12.38 8.14 12.96
N PHE A 58 -11.25 7.97 13.64
CA PHE A 58 -10.58 6.68 13.79
C PHE A 58 -10.34 6.38 15.28
N SER A 59 -11.10 5.45 15.86
CA SER A 59 -10.93 5.04 17.27
C SER A 59 -9.90 3.92 17.37
N ASN A 60 -8.93 4.08 18.28
CA ASN A 60 -7.81 3.17 18.57
C ASN A 60 -7.01 2.74 17.34
N THR A 61 -5.77 3.24 17.30
CA THR A 61 -4.74 2.86 16.35
C THR A 61 -4.49 1.36 16.48
N GLU A 62 -5.11 0.56 15.60
CA GLU A 62 -4.65 -0.81 15.41
C GLU A 62 -3.16 -0.75 15.10
N SER A 63 -2.40 -1.61 15.77
CA SER A 63 -0.96 -1.60 15.61
C SER A 63 -0.54 -1.99 14.19
N LYS A 64 -1.40 -2.55 13.33
CA LYS A 64 -1.05 -2.89 11.95
C LYS A 64 -2.15 -2.35 11.03
N LEU A 65 -1.76 -1.67 9.96
CA LEU A 65 -2.72 -1.04 9.03
C LEU A 65 -2.51 -1.42 7.56
N VAL A 66 -1.32 -1.87 7.17
CA VAL A 66 -1.05 -2.32 5.80
C VAL A 66 0.02 -3.40 5.77
N ASP A 67 -0.11 -4.34 4.85
CA ASP A 67 0.80 -5.48 4.71
C ASP A 67 2.00 -5.19 3.81
N TYR A 68 1.79 -4.55 2.66
CA TYR A 68 2.83 -4.34 1.65
C TYR A 68 2.86 -2.91 1.12
N ALA A 69 4.00 -2.54 0.55
CA ALA A 69 4.17 -1.30 -0.18
C ALA A 69 5.01 -1.52 -1.44
N LEU A 70 4.75 -0.73 -2.47
CA LEU A 70 5.76 -0.44 -3.49
C LEU A 70 6.47 0.85 -3.07
N VAL A 71 7.79 0.79 -3.00
CA VAL A 71 8.64 1.91 -2.59
C VAL A 71 9.59 2.32 -3.71
N CYS A 72 9.91 3.60 -3.75
CA CYS A 72 10.93 4.15 -4.62
C CYS A 72 12.29 4.07 -3.93
N ASP A 73 13.32 3.61 -4.63
CA ASP A 73 14.70 3.70 -4.16
C ASP A 73 15.32 5.07 -4.49
N GLU A 74 16.57 5.26 -4.04
CA GLU A 74 17.31 6.52 -4.20
C GLU A 74 17.51 6.96 -5.66
N SER A 75 17.37 6.06 -6.65
CA SER A 75 17.50 6.42 -8.06
C SER A 75 16.34 7.29 -8.55
N LEU A 76 15.17 7.20 -7.90
CA LEU A 76 13.97 7.96 -8.25
C LEU A 76 13.76 9.19 -7.36
N ILE A 77 14.61 9.38 -6.35
CA ILE A 77 14.47 10.45 -5.37
C ILE A 77 15.65 11.41 -5.50
N PRO A 78 15.40 12.72 -5.59
CA PRO A 78 16.48 13.69 -5.49
C PRO A 78 17.25 13.53 -4.15
N SER A 79 18.55 13.26 -4.23
CA SER A 79 19.41 12.95 -3.07
C SER A 79 19.37 13.99 -1.93
N HIS A 80 19.07 15.25 -2.25
CA HIS A 80 18.92 16.31 -1.26
C HIS A 80 17.70 16.14 -0.34
N LEU A 81 16.66 15.40 -0.76
CA LEU A 81 15.49 15.11 0.07
C LEU A 81 15.78 14.04 1.13
N VAL A 82 16.62 13.06 0.78
CA VAL A 82 16.99 11.92 1.64
C VAL A 82 17.83 12.37 2.85
N GLN A 83 18.71 13.37 2.65
CA GLN A 83 19.69 13.77 3.68
C GLN A 83 19.15 14.74 4.74
N GLN A 84 17.98 15.36 4.52
CA GLN A 84 17.49 16.47 5.37
C GLN A 84 16.35 16.06 6.30
N ILE A 85 15.90 14.80 6.23
CA ILE A 85 14.65 14.36 6.85
C ILE A 85 14.89 13.05 7.60
N ASP A 86 14.44 12.98 8.86
CA ASP A 86 14.56 11.77 9.70
C ASP A 86 13.83 10.53 9.12
N SER A 87 12.70 10.78 8.44
CA SER A 87 11.91 9.76 7.72
C SER A 87 11.08 10.40 6.61
N ILE A 88 11.20 9.95 5.37
CA ILE A 88 10.36 10.44 4.27
C ILE A 88 8.89 10.02 4.42
N ASN A 89 8.66 8.83 4.96
CA ASN A 89 7.34 8.26 5.18
C ASN A 89 6.74 8.65 6.53
N HIS A 90 5.46 8.32 6.68
CA HIS A 90 4.65 8.62 7.85
C HIS A 90 4.74 7.56 8.97
N THR A 91 5.70 6.65 8.88
CA THR A 91 5.87 5.55 9.84
C THR A 91 6.80 5.94 10.99
N SER A 92 6.70 5.23 12.11
CA SER A 92 7.70 5.29 13.17
C SER A 92 9.01 4.63 12.70
N ALA A 93 10.12 4.95 13.37
CA ALA A 93 11.46 4.56 12.95
C ALA A 93 11.79 3.04 13.06
N SER A 94 10.80 2.18 13.33
CA SER A 94 11.01 0.74 13.54
C SER A 94 11.42 -0.03 12.29
N VAL A 95 11.17 0.51 11.10
CA VAL A 95 11.57 -0.10 9.82
C VAL A 95 12.55 0.85 9.11
N GLN A 96 13.84 0.49 9.09
CA GLN A 96 14.90 1.39 8.63
C GLN A 96 14.81 1.71 7.13
N SER A 97 14.44 0.75 6.28
CA SER A 97 14.29 0.96 4.83
C SER A 97 13.23 2.03 4.52
N LEU A 98 12.07 1.93 5.18
CA LEU A 98 10.98 2.89 5.03
C LEU A 98 11.30 4.31 5.51
N ARG A 99 12.43 4.56 6.18
CA ARG A 99 12.82 5.93 6.49
C ARG A 99 13.30 6.68 5.25
N GLN A 100 13.88 5.97 4.28
CA GLN A 100 14.53 6.59 3.13
C GLN A 100 13.86 6.23 1.80
N ASP A 101 13.09 5.13 1.76
CA ASP A 101 12.40 4.67 0.55
C ASP A 101 10.92 5.11 0.57
N PRO A 102 10.49 6.16 -0.16
CA PRO A 102 9.13 6.66 -0.18
C PRO A 102 8.16 5.59 -0.63
N ILE A 103 7.06 5.45 0.08
CA ILE A 103 5.96 4.59 -0.34
C ILE A 103 5.26 5.24 -1.53
N ALA A 104 5.28 4.58 -2.68
CA ALA A 104 4.55 4.99 -3.88
C ALA A 104 3.12 4.41 -3.88
N ILE A 105 2.97 3.15 -3.50
CA ILE A 105 1.68 2.44 -3.44
C ILE A 105 1.58 1.70 -2.11
N SER A 106 0.45 1.85 -1.42
CA SER A 106 0.15 1.08 -0.20
C SER A 106 -0.84 -0.04 -0.50
N ILE A 107 -0.61 -1.21 0.08
CA ILE A 107 -1.33 -2.44 -0.26
C ILE A 107 -1.75 -3.16 1.02
N GLU A 108 -3.05 -3.44 1.13
CA GLU A 108 -3.61 -4.29 2.18
C GLU A 108 -4.10 -5.60 1.58
N ALA A 109 -3.72 -6.72 2.19
CA ALA A 109 -4.16 -8.04 1.77
C ALA A 109 -5.08 -8.65 2.83
N LYS A 110 -6.12 -9.35 2.38
CA LYS A 110 -7.01 -10.13 3.22
C LYS A 110 -7.18 -11.52 2.62
N THR A 111 -7.44 -12.49 3.49
CA THR A 111 -7.99 -13.78 3.08
C THR A 111 -9.30 -13.62 2.29
N PRO A 112 -9.72 -14.64 1.53
CA PRO A 112 -11.00 -14.64 0.83
C PRO A 112 -12.22 -14.30 1.72
N ASN A 113 -12.16 -14.66 3.00
CA ASN A 113 -13.21 -14.40 4.00
C ASN A 113 -13.00 -13.10 4.78
N GLY A 114 -11.94 -12.35 4.48
CA GLY A 114 -11.60 -11.12 5.19
C GLY A 114 -12.49 -9.94 4.80
N SER A 115 -12.67 -9.03 5.75
CA SER A 115 -13.54 -7.86 5.56
C SER A 115 -12.90 -6.80 4.67
N GLU A 116 -13.45 -6.63 3.47
CA GLU A 116 -13.12 -5.53 2.56
C GLU A 116 -13.30 -4.15 3.22
N SER A 117 -14.41 -3.98 3.96
CA SER A 117 -14.68 -2.72 4.67
C SER A 117 -13.59 -2.40 5.70
N THR A 118 -13.04 -3.42 6.35
CA THR A 118 -11.93 -3.28 7.31
C THR A 118 -10.64 -2.96 6.57
N ALA A 119 -10.33 -3.68 5.48
CA ALA A 119 -9.16 -3.41 4.66
C ALA A 119 -9.17 -1.97 4.11
N LEU A 120 -10.31 -1.51 3.60
CA LEU A 120 -10.47 -0.15 3.10
C LEU A 120 -10.35 0.89 4.22
N ALA A 121 -10.87 0.62 5.42
CA ALA A 121 -10.70 1.50 6.58
C ALA A 121 -9.23 1.61 7.01
N GLN A 122 -8.51 0.49 7.01
CA GLN A 122 -7.08 0.44 7.33
C GLN A 122 -6.24 1.19 6.27
N LEU A 123 -6.49 0.95 4.97
CA LEU A 123 -5.91 1.71 3.86
C LEU A 123 -6.21 3.21 3.95
N SER A 124 -7.44 3.58 4.30
CA SER A 124 -7.85 4.99 4.43
C SER A 124 -7.10 5.69 5.55
N LEU A 125 -6.97 5.05 6.71
CA LEU A 125 -6.22 5.59 7.84
C LEU A 125 -4.74 5.75 7.51
N TRP A 126 -4.15 4.74 6.85
CA TRP A 126 -2.77 4.79 6.38
C TRP A 126 -2.55 5.93 5.39
N ALA A 127 -3.43 6.07 4.39
CA ALA A 127 -3.35 7.12 3.39
C ALA A 127 -3.52 8.53 3.98
N ALA A 128 -4.47 8.71 4.91
CA ALA A 128 -4.64 10.00 5.59
C ALA A 128 -3.40 10.38 6.41
N THR A 129 -2.79 9.40 7.08
CA THR A 129 -1.54 9.59 7.83
C THR A 129 -0.38 9.91 6.87
N HIS A 130 -0.34 9.26 5.71
CA HIS A 130 0.63 9.54 4.65
C HIS A 130 0.49 10.97 4.11
N LEU A 131 -0.73 11.41 3.78
CA LEU A 131 -1.00 12.77 3.32
C LEU A 131 -0.59 13.82 4.36
N ASN A 132 -0.85 13.57 5.65
CA ASN A 132 -0.36 14.42 6.73
C ASN A 132 1.17 14.51 6.74
N ARG A 133 1.90 13.42 6.49
CA ARG A 133 3.36 13.50 6.33
C ARG A 133 3.75 14.37 5.17
N LEU A 134 3.17 14.14 3.99
CA LEU A 134 3.49 14.89 2.78
C LEU A 134 3.27 16.39 3.00
N ARG A 135 2.18 16.79 3.67
CA ARG A 135 1.95 18.19 4.07
C ARG A 135 3.10 18.77 4.89
N THR A 136 3.70 18.02 5.81
CA THR A 136 4.87 18.52 6.59
C THR A 136 6.10 18.78 5.72
N LEU A 137 6.26 18.03 4.62
CA LEU A 137 7.35 18.15 3.66
C LEU A 137 7.14 19.30 2.67
N LEU A 138 5.89 19.74 2.49
CA LEU A 138 5.56 20.89 1.64
C LEU A 138 5.96 22.21 2.30
N ARG A 139 6.24 23.20 1.44
CA ARG A 139 6.43 24.60 1.87
C ARG A 139 5.19 25.09 2.63
N PRO A 140 5.33 25.97 3.64
CA PRO A 140 4.21 26.43 4.47
C PRO A 140 2.97 26.89 3.69
N THR A 141 3.16 27.57 2.56
CA THR A 141 2.07 28.08 1.71
C THR A 141 1.31 27.01 0.92
N LYS A 142 1.77 25.76 0.92
CA LYS A 142 1.19 24.64 0.18
C LYS A 142 0.74 23.48 1.08
N ARG A 143 0.71 23.67 2.41
CA ARG A 143 0.42 22.59 3.36
C ARG A 143 -1.06 22.24 3.51
N ASP A 144 -1.95 23.01 2.89
CA ASP A 144 -3.38 22.84 3.05
C ASP A 144 -3.88 21.55 2.36
N VAL A 145 -3.48 21.35 1.10
CA VAL A 145 -3.90 20.20 0.27
C VAL A 145 -2.71 19.65 -0.52
N VAL A 146 -2.52 18.34 -0.46
CA VAL A 146 -1.60 17.61 -1.34
C VAL A 146 -2.32 17.31 -2.65
N SER A 147 -1.89 17.96 -3.74
CA SER A 147 -2.57 17.86 -5.05
C SER A 147 -2.35 16.54 -5.80
N MET A 148 -1.67 15.56 -5.20
CA MET A 148 -1.37 14.27 -5.81
C MET A 148 -2.19 13.18 -5.11
N PRO A 149 -3.07 12.46 -5.84
CA PRO A 149 -3.77 11.32 -5.27
C PRO A 149 -2.78 10.19 -4.95
N LEU A 150 -3.01 9.48 -3.84
CA LEU A 150 -2.21 8.31 -3.48
C LEU A 150 -2.90 7.04 -3.97
N PRO A 151 -2.27 6.22 -4.83
CA PRO A 151 -2.81 4.94 -5.22
C PRO A 151 -2.77 3.95 -4.05
N LEU A 152 -3.85 3.19 -3.90
CA LEU A 152 -4.05 2.18 -2.87
C LEU A 152 -4.54 0.90 -3.53
N ILE A 153 -3.99 -0.24 -3.13
CA ILE A 153 -4.43 -1.54 -3.63
C ILE A 153 -5.02 -2.33 -2.46
N MET A 154 -6.19 -2.89 -2.69
CA MET A 154 -6.78 -3.89 -1.80
C MET A 154 -6.74 -5.24 -2.52
N ALA A 155 -6.13 -6.23 -1.88
CA ALA A 155 -6.16 -7.61 -2.35
C ALA A 155 -7.00 -8.45 -1.38
N VAL A 156 -8.06 -9.10 -1.86
CA VAL A 156 -8.90 -9.98 -1.03
C VAL A 156 -9.01 -11.34 -1.71
N GLY A 157 -8.47 -12.36 -1.06
CA GLY A 157 -8.17 -13.61 -1.75
C GLY A 157 -7.33 -13.31 -2.99
N GLY A 158 -7.66 -13.88 -4.14
CA GLY A 158 -6.94 -13.60 -5.39
C GLY A 158 -7.28 -12.28 -6.07
N ARG A 159 -8.30 -11.54 -5.61
CA ARG A 159 -8.85 -10.38 -6.35
C ARG A 159 -8.19 -9.09 -5.94
N TYR A 160 -7.87 -8.25 -6.92
CA TYR A 160 -7.25 -6.94 -6.70
C TYR A 160 -8.24 -5.82 -7.04
N SER A 161 -8.22 -4.76 -6.24
CA SER A 161 -9.01 -3.54 -6.45
C SER A 161 -8.13 -2.31 -6.29
N LEU A 162 -8.30 -1.33 -7.18
CA LEU A 162 -7.59 -0.04 -7.11
C LEU A 162 -8.47 1.06 -6.53
N PHE A 163 -7.89 1.78 -5.58
CA PHE A 163 -8.43 3.00 -5.01
C PHE A 163 -7.41 4.13 -5.08
N PHE A 164 -7.91 5.35 -4.92
CA PHE A 164 -7.12 6.56 -4.79
C PHE A 164 -7.58 7.32 -3.56
N ALA A 165 -6.66 7.62 -2.65
CA ALA A 165 -6.89 8.64 -1.62
C ALA A 165 -6.61 10.02 -2.19
N ILE A 166 -7.64 10.86 -2.20
CA ILE A 166 -7.59 12.24 -2.66
C ILE A 166 -7.64 13.13 -1.42
N ASP A 167 -6.64 14.00 -1.28
CA ASP A 167 -6.57 14.94 -0.16
C ASP A 167 -7.57 16.08 -0.36
N GLY A 168 -8.29 16.41 0.71
CA GLY A 168 -9.08 17.63 0.82
C GLY A 168 -8.39 18.66 1.72
N THR A 169 -9.09 19.73 2.07
CA THR A 169 -8.64 20.63 3.14
C THR A 169 -8.59 19.90 4.48
N ILE A 170 -7.89 20.47 5.48
CA ILE A 170 -7.80 19.89 6.83
C ILE A 170 -9.19 19.60 7.43
N THR A 171 -10.20 20.42 7.10
CA THR A 171 -11.58 20.27 7.56
C THR A 171 -12.38 19.23 6.78
N GLU A 172 -12.08 19.03 5.49
CA GLU A 172 -12.79 18.08 4.64
C GLU A 172 -12.25 16.64 4.81
N GLY A 173 -10.98 16.51 5.19
CA GLY A 173 -10.32 15.22 5.30
C GLY A 173 -9.99 14.63 3.92
N ILE A 174 -9.95 13.30 3.83
CA ILE A 174 -9.62 12.61 2.58
C ILE A 174 -10.87 11.96 1.98
N THR A 175 -10.89 11.84 0.65
CA THR A 175 -11.88 11.05 -0.08
C THR A 175 -11.22 9.82 -0.68
N ILE A 176 -11.85 8.65 -0.57
CA ILE A 176 -11.44 7.46 -1.30
C ILE A 176 -12.30 7.36 -2.56
N ALA A 177 -11.63 7.42 -3.72
CA ALA A 177 -12.24 7.19 -5.03
C ALA A 177 -11.73 5.88 -5.64
N GLY A 178 -12.52 5.29 -6.53
CA GLY A 178 -12.23 3.97 -7.11
C GLY A 178 -13.25 2.93 -6.64
N GLY A 179 -12.91 1.66 -6.80
CA GLY A 179 -13.84 0.58 -6.50
C GLY A 179 -13.33 -0.75 -7.06
N GLU A 180 -14.20 -1.75 -7.03
CA GLU A 180 -14.02 -3.03 -7.72
C GLU A 180 -13.92 -2.75 -9.23
N THR A 181 -12.71 -2.39 -9.66
CA THR A 181 -12.29 -2.53 -11.05
C THR A 181 -11.78 -3.95 -11.12
N GLU A 182 -12.27 -4.74 -12.09
CA GLU A 182 -11.73 -6.08 -12.34
C GLU A 182 -10.27 -5.93 -12.83
N PHE A 183 -9.34 -5.73 -11.89
CA PHE A 183 -7.89 -5.80 -12.11
C PHE A 183 -7.45 -7.23 -12.43
N GLY A 184 -8.39 -8.18 -12.49
CA GLY A 184 -8.15 -9.61 -12.57
C GLY A 184 -8.17 -10.27 -11.20
N ASP A 185 -7.94 -11.58 -11.21
CA ASP A 185 -7.82 -12.41 -10.04
C ASP A 185 -6.59 -13.34 -10.14
N CYS A 186 -6.13 -13.87 -9.03
CA CYS A 186 -5.11 -14.93 -9.01
C CYS A 186 -5.70 -16.35 -9.06
N VAL A 187 -6.96 -16.50 -9.51
CA VAL A 187 -7.64 -17.81 -9.62
C VAL A 187 -7.31 -18.47 -10.96
N THR A 188 -7.20 -17.68 -12.02
CA THR A 188 -6.86 -18.15 -13.36
C THR A 188 -5.54 -17.58 -13.85
N LEU A 189 -4.88 -18.26 -14.80
CA LEU A 189 -3.65 -17.75 -15.41
C LEU A 189 -3.88 -16.43 -16.14
N ASP A 190 -5.01 -16.31 -16.86
CA ASP A 190 -5.40 -15.07 -17.56
C ASP A 190 -5.68 -13.95 -16.55
N GLY A 191 -6.35 -14.26 -15.44
CA GLY A 191 -6.53 -13.35 -14.31
C GLY A 191 -5.19 -12.86 -13.75
N CYS A 192 -4.21 -13.75 -13.54
CA CYS A 192 -2.89 -13.35 -13.08
C CYS A 192 -2.22 -12.37 -14.04
N TYR A 193 -2.35 -12.58 -15.35
CA TYR A 193 -1.82 -11.63 -16.34
C TYR A 193 -2.55 -10.28 -16.33
N GLN A 194 -3.87 -10.27 -16.09
CA GLN A 194 -4.62 -9.04 -15.89
C GLN A 194 -4.13 -8.29 -14.64
N VAL A 195 -3.92 -8.99 -13.52
CA VAL A 195 -3.38 -8.40 -12.29
C VAL A 195 -2.01 -7.80 -12.56
N LEU A 196 -1.10 -8.54 -13.21
CA LEU A 196 0.22 -8.01 -13.56
C LEU A 196 0.12 -6.79 -14.49
N ALA A 197 -0.77 -6.82 -15.48
CA ALA A 197 -0.95 -5.69 -16.40
C ALA A 197 -1.50 -4.46 -15.68
N GLY A 198 -2.50 -4.64 -14.83
CA GLY A 198 -3.08 -3.58 -14.01
C GLY A 198 -2.05 -3.00 -13.05
N LEU A 199 -1.36 -3.84 -12.28
CA LEU A 199 -0.34 -3.40 -11.34
C LEU A 199 0.80 -2.63 -12.02
N ARG A 200 1.20 -3.01 -13.24
CA ARG A 200 2.17 -2.25 -14.05
C ARG A 200 1.61 -0.92 -14.55
N ALA A 201 0.31 -0.82 -14.82
CA ALA A 201 -0.32 0.42 -15.24
C ALA A 201 -0.47 1.43 -14.08
N VAL A 202 -0.58 0.95 -12.84
CA VAL A 202 -0.64 1.79 -11.63
C VAL A 202 0.77 2.09 -11.09
N GLY A 203 1.63 1.08 -11.09
CA GLY A 203 3.02 1.14 -10.67
C GLY A 203 3.90 1.78 -11.72
N ILE A 204 3.79 3.10 -11.85
CA ILE A 204 4.76 4.05 -12.44
C ILE A 204 5.18 3.76 -13.88
#